data_AF-A0A8T6YJA5-F1
#
_entry.id   AF-A0A8T6YJA5-F1
#
_cell.length_a   1.000
_cell.length_b   1.000
_cell.length_c   1.000
_cell.angle_alpha   90.00
_cell.angle_beta   90.00
_cell.angle_gamma   90.00
#
_symmetry.space_group_name_H-M   'P 1'
#
loop_
_entity.id
_entity.type
_entity.pdbx_description
1 polymer ?
#
loop_
_entity_poly.entity_id
_entity_poly.type
_entity_poly.pdbx_seq_one_letter_code
_entity_poly.pdbx_strand_id
1 'polypeptide(L)'
;MIFPGWTPFKDLAMAQDVTEFLAAHDKVLEYNFDTYIGGHLTRLGTAEDVEIQKEYFQDIQASASKANQGLSFMEIGQEVGFSNIWLAFQIYADTITQQCADEVVAKWIDRLGGVDLFTYDHCWRISEYQRID
;
A
#
# COMPACT_ATOMS: atom_id res chain seq x y z
N MET A 1 12.01 2.87 0.09
CA MET A 1 12.52 4.08 -0.59
C MET A 1 11.55 5.22 -0.29
N ILE A 2 12.02 6.39 0.17
CA ILE A 2 11.15 7.46 0.70
C ILE A 2 10.93 8.52 -0.38
N PHE A 3 9.69 8.98 -0.51
CA PHE A 3 9.23 9.95 -1.50
C PHE A 3 8.64 11.14 -0.74
N PRO A 4 9.43 12.15 -0.37
CA PRO A 4 8.96 13.23 0.48
C PRO A 4 7.75 13.96 -0.11
N GLY A 5 6.60 13.89 0.58
CA GLY A 5 5.33 14.54 0.16
C GLY A 5 4.56 13.84 -0.94
N TRP A 6 4.97 12.64 -1.33
CA TRP A 6 4.30 11.84 -2.35
C TRP A 6 4.11 10.41 -1.87
N THR A 7 3.07 9.74 -2.35
CA THR A 7 3.08 8.29 -2.34
C THR A 7 4.17 7.79 -3.33
N PRO A 8 4.86 6.68 -3.05
CA PRO A 8 5.81 6.10 -4.01
C PRO A 8 5.15 5.73 -5.35
N PHE A 9 5.96 5.61 -6.41
CA PHE A 9 5.53 4.96 -7.65
C PHE A 9 4.97 3.57 -7.34
N LYS A 10 4.03 3.08 -8.16
CA LYS A 10 3.22 1.87 -7.95
C LYS A 10 3.94 0.64 -7.37
N ASP A 11 3.14 -0.27 -6.81
CA ASP A 11 3.59 -1.58 -6.30
C ASP A 11 4.72 -1.43 -5.24
N LEU A 12 4.54 -0.50 -4.28
CA LEU A 12 5.51 -0.01 -3.27
C LEU A 12 6.89 0.29 -3.87
N ALA A 13 6.89 1.01 -5.00
CA ALA A 13 8.02 1.33 -5.85
C ALA A 13 8.79 0.09 -6.33
N MET A 14 8.04 -0.89 -6.85
CA MET A 14 8.54 -2.14 -7.45
C MET A 14 9.40 -2.98 -6.50
N ALA A 15 9.09 -2.95 -5.21
CA ALA A 15 9.82 -3.70 -4.20
C ALA A 15 9.70 -5.21 -4.42
N GLN A 16 10.85 -5.89 -4.49
CA GLN A 16 10.90 -7.36 -4.53
C GLN A 16 10.56 -7.98 -3.17
N ASP A 17 10.93 -7.29 -2.08
CA ASP A 17 10.70 -7.70 -0.71
C ASP A 17 9.86 -6.63 0.01
N VAL A 18 8.63 -7.00 0.39
CA VAL A 18 7.69 -6.09 1.07
C VAL A 18 8.10 -5.89 2.53
N THR A 19 8.58 -6.93 3.21
CA THR A 19 9.04 -6.88 4.60
C THR A 19 10.18 -5.88 4.75
N GLU A 20 11.21 -6.00 3.91
CA GLU A 20 12.37 -5.10 3.94
C GLU A 20 12.01 -3.70 3.46
N PHE A 21 11.07 -3.55 2.52
CA PHE A 21 10.57 -2.23 2.13
C PHE A 21 9.95 -1.50 3.34
N LEU A 22 9.10 -2.19 4.11
CA LEU A 22 8.43 -1.62 5.28
C LEU A 22 9.42 -1.33 6.42
N ALA A 23 10.38 -2.24 6.66
CA ALA A 23 11.41 -2.07 7.68
C ALA A 23 12.42 -0.95 7.34
N ALA A 24 12.58 -0.61 6.05
CA ALA A 24 13.52 0.41 5.62
C ALA A 24 13.23 1.79 6.22
N HIS A 25 11.97 2.14 6.49
CA HIS A 25 11.64 3.41 7.15
C HIS A 25 12.25 3.50 8.55
N ASP A 26 12.14 2.43 9.35
CA ASP A 26 12.76 2.36 10.68
C ASP A 26 14.29 2.45 10.59
N LYS A 27 14.90 1.78 9.61
CA LYS A 27 16.34 1.85 9.37
C LYS A 27 16.82 3.23 8.99
N VAL A 28 16.05 3.98 8.19
CA VAL A 28 16.40 5.37 7.88
C VAL A 28 16.29 6.24 9.15
N LEU A 29 15.30 6.01 10.00
CA LEU A 29 15.08 6.76 11.24
C LEU A 29 16.12 6.50 12.34
N GLU A 30 16.93 5.44 12.23
CA GLU A 30 18.07 5.20 13.12
C GLU A 30 19.21 6.22 12.92
N TYR A 31 19.26 6.89 11.76
CA TYR A 31 20.27 7.92 11.48
C TYR A 31 19.84 9.29 12.01
N ASN A 32 20.81 10.04 12.53
CA ASN A 32 20.61 11.46 12.83
C ASN A 32 20.93 12.31 11.59
N PHE A 33 19.91 12.84 10.92
CA PHE A 33 20.06 13.67 9.72
C PHE A 33 19.06 14.83 9.69
N ASP A 34 19.51 15.97 9.17
CA ASP A 34 18.64 17.14 8.95
C ASP A 34 17.99 17.13 7.56
N THR A 35 18.60 16.44 6.58
CA THR A 35 18.16 16.45 5.18
C THR A 35 18.26 15.06 4.57
N TYR A 36 17.18 14.64 3.92
CA TYR A 36 17.08 13.42 3.14
C TYR A 36 17.05 13.73 1.63
N ILE A 37 17.93 13.09 0.87
CA ILE A 37 18.00 13.20 -0.60
C ILE A 37 17.55 11.86 -1.20
N GLY A 38 16.25 11.76 -1.53
CA GLY A 38 15.63 10.51 -2.01
C GLY A 38 15.74 10.22 -3.50
N GLY A 39 16.20 11.18 -4.31
CA GLY A 39 16.44 11.00 -5.76
C GLY A 39 15.19 11.01 -6.65
N HIS A 40 13.98 11.03 -6.08
CA HIS A 40 12.73 11.04 -6.84
C HIS A 40 11.90 12.31 -6.62
N LEU A 41 11.31 12.80 -7.71
CA LEU A 41 10.42 13.96 -7.76
C LEU A 41 11.11 15.28 -7.37
N THR A 42 10.40 16.20 -6.71
CA THR A 42 10.73 17.63 -6.76
C THR A 42 11.25 18.23 -5.45
N ARG A 43 11.34 17.47 -4.35
CA ARG A 43 11.74 18.04 -3.06
C ARG A 43 12.66 17.15 -2.22
N LEU A 44 13.45 17.83 -1.39
CA LEU A 44 14.20 17.23 -0.29
C LEU A 44 13.23 16.79 0.82
N GLY A 45 13.68 15.85 1.64
CA GLY A 45 12.92 15.36 2.79
C GLY A 45 13.61 15.59 4.13
N THR A 46 12.88 15.27 5.19
CA THR A 46 13.36 15.24 6.59
C THR A 46 12.99 13.89 7.24
N ALA A 47 13.35 13.69 8.51
CA ALA A 47 12.86 12.53 9.27
C ALA A 47 11.32 12.49 9.36
N GLU A 48 10.65 13.65 9.40
CA GLU A 48 9.20 13.74 9.39
C GLU A 48 8.59 13.15 8.11
N ASP A 49 9.22 13.35 6.95
CA ASP A 49 8.76 12.76 5.70
C ASP A 49 8.85 11.23 5.69
N VAL A 50 9.85 10.68 6.39
CA VAL A 50 10.00 9.23 6.58
C VAL A 50 8.88 8.70 7.47
N GLU A 51 8.58 9.38 8.58
CA GLU A 51 7.49 9.02 9.49
C GLU A 51 6.12 9.12 8.80
N ILE A 52 5.87 10.18 8.03
CA ILE A 52 4.61 10.33 7.27
C ILE A 52 4.43 9.17 6.29
N GLN A 53 5.47 8.79 5.55
CA GLN A 53 5.36 7.69 4.61
C GLN A 53 5.22 6.33 5.33
N LYS A 54 5.87 6.16 6.48
CA LYS A 54 5.70 4.98 7.33
C LYS A 54 4.26 4.86 7.83
N GLU A 55 3.67 5.94 8.34
CA GLU A 55 2.27 6.00 8.78
C GLU A 55 1.32 5.62 7.63
N TYR A 56 1.56 6.16 6.42
CA TYR A 56 0.77 5.82 5.23
C TYR A 56 0.78 4.31 4.94
N PHE A 57 1.93 3.65 5.00
CA PHE A 57 2.01 2.20 4.80
C PHE A 57 1.49 1.37 5.97
N GLN A 58 1.50 1.90 7.19
CA GLN A 58 0.82 1.26 8.32
C GLN A 58 -0.70 1.28 8.13
N ASP A 59 -1.27 2.37 7.64
CA ASP A 59 -2.70 2.44 7.31
C ASP A 59 -3.07 1.49 6.17
N ILE A 60 -2.23 1.38 5.12
CA ILE A 60 -2.43 0.39 4.05
C ILE A 60 -2.39 -1.03 4.62
N GLN A 61 -1.42 -1.37 5.47
CA GLN A 61 -1.37 -2.70 6.09
C GLN A 61 -2.60 -3.00 6.93
N ALA A 62 -3.07 -2.04 7.73
CA ALA A 62 -4.25 -2.20 8.56
C ALA A 62 -5.52 -2.38 7.72
N SER A 63 -5.72 -1.52 6.71
CA SER A 63 -6.90 -1.57 5.85
C SER A 63 -6.91 -2.82 4.94
N ALA A 64 -5.77 -3.20 4.37
CA ALA A 64 -5.63 -4.45 3.61
C ALA A 64 -5.93 -5.68 4.48
N SER A 65 -5.41 -5.71 5.72
CA SER A 65 -5.64 -6.82 6.65
C SER A 65 -7.12 -6.95 7.04
N LYS A 66 -7.78 -5.81 7.30
CA LYS A 66 -9.22 -5.73 7.54
C LYS A 66 -10.03 -6.26 6.35
N ALA A 67 -9.72 -5.82 5.13
CA ALA A 67 -10.40 -6.27 3.92
C ALA A 67 -10.17 -7.77 3.65
N ASN A 68 -8.94 -8.24 3.84
CA ASN A 68 -8.56 -9.66 3.74
C ASN A 68 -9.39 -10.57 4.66
N GLN A 69 -9.61 -10.12 5.90
CA GLN A 69 -10.37 -10.89 6.89
C GLN A 69 -11.89 -10.76 6.71
N GLY A 70 -12.35 -9.67 6.10
CA GLY A 70 -13.77 -9.33 5.96
C GLY A 70 -14.47 -9.92 4.74
N LEU A 71 -13.72 -10.34 3.71
CA LEU A 71 -14.29 -10.83 2.46
C LEU A 71 -14.12 -12.35 2.29
N SER A 72 -15.20 -13.05 1.95
CA SER A 72 -15.18 -14.48 1.65
C SER A 72 -15.10 -14.74 0.15
N PHE A 73 -14.09 -15.50 -0.27
CA PHE A 73 -14.00 -15.99 -1.65
C PHE A 73 -15.23 -16.85 -2.04
N MET A 74 -15.79 -17.60 -1.09
CA MET A 74 -16.94 -18.46 -1.35
C MET A 74 -18.21 -17.65 -1.61
N GLU A 75 -18.40 -16.53 -0.92
CA GLU A 75 -19.55 -15.64 -1.14
C GLU A 75 -19.47 -15.01 -2.53
N ILE A 76 -18.29 -14.49 -2.91
CA ILE A 76 -18.05 -13.99 -4.28
C ILE A 76 -18.33 -15.07 -5.31
N GLY A 77 -17.79 -16.28 -5.12
CA GLY A 77 -17.99 -17.39 -6.06
C GLY A 77 -19.44 -17.88 -6.16
N GLN A 78 -20.24 -17.75 -5.10
CA GLN A 78 -21.69 -18.03 -5.16
C GLN A 78 -22.45 -16.97 -5.97
N GLU A 79 -22.02 -15.71 -5.92
CA GLU A 79 -22.62 -14.61 -6.67
C GLU A 79 -22.25 -14.66 -8.16
N VAL A 80 -20.96 -14.84 -8.47
CA VAL A 80 -20.43 -14.73 -9.84
C VAL A 80 -20.31 -16.08 -10.56
N GLY A 81 -20.37 -17.19 -9.81
CA GLY A 81 -20.26 -18.56 -10.31
C GLY A 81 -18.82 -19.09 -10.36
N PHE A 82 -18.69 -20.43 -10.29
CA PHE A 82 -17.39 -21.13 -10.28
C PHE A 82 -16.98 -21.73 -11.64
N SER A 83 -17.74 -21.48 -12.72
CA SER A 83 -17.41 -22.00 -14.06
C SER A 83 -16.12 -21.37 -14.63
N ASN A 84 -15.80 -20.15 -14.21
CA ASN A 84 -14.52 -19.49 -14.46
C ASN A 84 -13.91 -19.04 -13.12
N ILE A 85 -13.17 -19.96 -12.48
CA ILE A 85 -12.61 -19.70 -11.14
C ILE A 85 -11.61 -18.54 -11.11
N TRP A 86 -10.91 -18.27 -12.21
CA TRP A 86 -10.00 -17.13 -12.31
C TRP A 86 -10.74 -15.80 -12.31
N LEU A 87 -11.92 -15.73 -12.93
CA LEU A 87 -12.78 -14.56 -12.84
C LEU A 87 -13.27 -14.35 -11.39
N ALA A 88 -13.72 -15.41 -10.72
CA ALA A 88 -14.15 -15.32 -9.33
C ALA A 88 -13.00 -14.84 -8.41
N PHE A 89 -11.79 -15.35 -8.63
CA PHE A 89 -10.62 -14.92 -7.86
C PHE A 89 -10.21 -13.48 -8.17
N GLN A 90 -10.23 -13.08 -9.44
CA GLN A 90 -9.94 -11.70 -9.82
C GLN A 90 -10.90 -10.74 -9.12
N ILE A 91 -12.22 -11.01 -9.16
CA ILE A 91 -13.21 -10.17 -8.49
C ILE A 91 -12.97 -10.12 -6.98
N TYR A 92 -12.64 -11.26 -6.36
CA TYR A 92 -12.29 -11.32 -4.94
C TYR A 92 -11.07 -10.45 -4.59
N ALA A 93 -9.98 -10.58 -5.33
CA ALA A 93 -8.75 -9.83 -5.08
C ALA A 93 -8.91 -8.33 -5.37
N ASP A 94 -9.60 -7.96 -6.46
CA ASP A 94 -9.92 -6.58 -6.81
C ASP A 94 -10.83 -5.94 -5.75
N THR A 95 -11.81 -6.69 -5.21
CA THR A 95 -12.70 -6.18 -4.16
C THR A 95 -11.93 -5.88 -2.87
N ILE A 96 -11.02 -6.76 -2.44
CA ILE A 96 -10.15 -6.51 -1.28
C ILE A 96 -9.30 -5.26 -1.51
N THR A 97 -8.69 -5.17 -2.69
CA THR A 97 -7.80 -4.07 -3.05
C THR A 97 -8.55 -2.75 -3.06
N GLN A 98 -9.75 -2.71 -3.65
CA GLN A 98 -10.56 -1.51 -3.71
C GLN A 98 -11.03 -1.07 -2.32
N GLN A 99 -11.45 -2.00 -1.45
CA GLN A 99 -11.83 -1.67 -0.06
C GLN A 99 -10.66 -1.02 0.70
N CYS A 100 -9.45 -1.56 0.53
CA CYS A 100 -8.24 -0.96 1.10
C CYS A 100 -7.97 0.44 0.53
N ALA A 101 -8.03 0.57 -0.80
CA ALA A 101 -7.72 1.81 -1.49
C ALA A 101 -8.71 2.92 -1.10
N ASP A 102 -10.02 2.62 -1.06
CA ASP A 102 -11.06 3.59 -0.72
C ASP A 102 -10.85 4.17 0.69
N GLU A 103 -10.55 3.32 1.67
CA GLU A 103 -10.31 3.74 3.06
C GLU A 103 -9.04 4.60 3.19
N VAL A 104 -7.94 4.17 2.56
CA VAL A 104 -6.66 4.90 2.65
C VAL A 104 -6.70 6.20 1.84
N VAL A 105 -7.23 6.19 0.62
CA VAL A 105 -7.33 7.40 -0.23
C VAL A 105 -8.13 8.47 0.50
N ALA A 106 -9.26 8.12 1.12
CA ALA A 106 -10.08 9.07 1.87
C ALA A 106 -9.31 9.77 3.00
N LYS A 107 -8.37 9.09 3.66
CA LYS A 107 -7.54 9.66 4.73
C LYS A 107 -6.34 10.46 4.21
N TRP A 108 -5.80 10.11 3.05
CA TRP A 108 -4.47 10.56 2.62
C TRP A 108 -4.44 11.50 1.41
N ILE A 109 -5.56 11.66 0.70
CA ILE A 109 -5.60 12.43 -0.56
C ILE A 109 -5.10 13.89 -0.41
N ASP A 110 -5.35 14.51 0.74
CA ASP A 110 -4.93 15.89 1.03
C ASP A 110 -3.55 15.97 1.72
N ARG A 111 -2.90 14.83 2.01
CA ARG A 111 -1.62 14.75 2.74
C ARG A 111 -0.44 14.42 1.83
N LEU A 112 -0.63 13.57 0.82
CA LEU A 112 0.42 13.09 -0.08
C LEU A 112 -0.05 13.20 -1.54
N GLY A 113 0.84 13.68 -2.42
CA GLY A 113 0.57 13.70 -3.86
C GLY A 113 0.56 12.29 -4.46
N GLY A 114 -0.33 12.05 -5.43
CA GLY A 114 -0.44 10.79 -6.20
C GLY A 114 -1.19 9.65 -5.48
N VAL A 115 -1.79 9.92 -4.32
CA VAL A 115 -2.55 8.93 -3.53
C VAL A 115 -3.70 8.33 -4.35
N ASP A 116 -4.41 9.14 -5.12
CA ASP A 116 -5.48 8.70 -6.05
C ASP A 116 -4.99 7.82 -7.20
N LEU A 117 -3.68 7.86 -7.51
CA LEU A 117 -3.11 7.12 -8.64
C LEU A 117 -2.53 5.77 -8.23
N PHE A 118 -1.79 5.71 -7.11
CA PHE A 118 -0.97 4.54 -6.78
C PHE A 118 -1.39 3.79 -5.52
N THR A 119 -2.33 4.31 -4.72
CA THR A 119 -2.77 3.61 -3.49
C THR A 119 -3.41 2.25 -3.81
N TYR A 120 -4.12 2.13 -4.93
CA TYR A 120 -4.67 0.84 -5.38
C TYR A 120 -3.56 -0.21 -5.55
N ASP A 121 -2.52 0.12 -6.31
CA ASP A 121 -1.38 -0.79 -6.56
C ASP A 121 -0.67 -1.17 -5.26
N HIS A 122 -0.56 -0.21 -4.33
CA HIS A 122 0.03 -0.44 -3.02
C HIS A 122 -0.80 -1.38 -2.15
N CYS A 123 -2.11 -1.18 -2.13
CA CYS A 123 -3.08 -2.06 -1.47
C CYS A 123 -3.06 -3.45 -2.10
N TRP A 124 -2.96 -3.57 -3.43
CA TRP A 124 -2.84 -4.85 -4.12
C TRP A 124 -1.61 -5.59 -3.60
N ARG A 125 -0.45 -4.95 -3.65
CA ARG A 125 0.83 -5.55 -3.25
C ARG A 125 0.86 -5.99 -1.79
N ILE A 126 0.38 -5.14 -0.87
CA ILE A 126 0.32 -5.48 0.56
C ILE A 126 -0.73 -6.56 0.83
N SER A 127 -1.91 -6.50 0.21
CA SER A 127 -2.96 -7.48 0.44
C SER A 127 -2.55 -8.87 -0.02
N GLU A 128 -1.87 -8.97 -1.16
CA GLU A 128 -1.29 -10.22 -1.66
C GLU A 128 -0.21 -10.75 -0.71
N TYR A 129 0.75 -9.89 -0.32
CA TYR A 129 1.79 -10.23 0.66
C TYR A 129 1.21 -10.85 1.94
N GLN A 130 0.17 -10.24 2.51
CA GLN A 130 -0.49 -10.73 3.73
C GLN A 130 -1.26 -12.06 3.57
N ARG A 131 -1.52 -12.52 2.34
CA ARG A 131 -2.22 -13.78 2.07
C ARG A 131 -1.26 -14.94 1.80
N ILE A 132 -0.01 -14.65 1.40
CA ILE A 132 0.97 -15.65 0.98
C ILE A 132 2.06 -15.92 2.01
N ASP A 133 2.38 -14.93 2.86
CA ASP A 133 3.37 -15.00 3.93
C ASP A 133 2.71 -14.98 5.31
#